data_AF-A0A9E2X084-F1
#
_entry.id   AF-A0A9E2X084-F1
#
_cell.length_a   1.000
_cell.length_b   1.000
_cell.length_c   1.000
_cell.angle_alpha   90.00
_cell.angle_beta   90.00
_cell.angle_gamma   90.00
#
_symmetry.space_group_name_H-M   'P 1'
#
loop_
_entity.id
_entity.type
_entity.pdbx_description
1 polymer ?
#
loop_
_entity_poly.entity_id
_entity_poly.type
_entity_poly.pdbx_seq_one_letter_code
_entity_poly.pdbx_strand_id
1 'polypeptide(L)' 'MKNSELRGLSLDELKSKLAVEKESYSKLKFAHSVTPIENPMKIRETRKLVARIQTEIRAKELSK' A
#
# COMPACT_ATOMS: atom_id res chain seq x y z
N MET A 1 -6.02 -1.15 -7.85
CA MET A 1 -6.26 -2.48 -7.22
C MET A 1 -7.66 -2.55 -6.64
N LYS A 2 -8.40 -3.59 -7.02
CA LYS A 2 -9.67 -3.98 -6.37
C LYS A 2 -9.34 -4.84 -5.15
N ASN A 3 -10.13 -4.73 -4.08
CA ASN A 3 -9.92 -5.51 -2.85
C ASN A 3 -9.97 -7.03 -3.10
N SER A 4 -10.64 -7.48 -4.16
CA SER A 4 -10.68 -8.88 -4.58
C SER A 4 -9.31 -9.48 -4.87
N GLU A 5 -8.36 -8.70 -5.40
CA GLU A 5 -6.99 -9.14 -5.66
C GLU A 5 -6.18 -9.30 -4.36
N LEU A 6 -6.53 -8.56 -3.30
CA LEU A 6 -5.85 -8.61 -2.02
C LEU A 6 -6.27 -9.83 -1.17
N ARG A 7 -7.51 -10.29 -1.33
CA ARG A 7 -8.03 -11.46 -0.58
C ARG A 7 -7.36 -12.77 -0.99
N GLY A 8 -7.01 -12.91 -2.27
CA GLY A 8 -6.39 -14.12 -2.83
C GLY A 8 -4.92 -14.33 -2.48
N LEU A 9 -4.22 -13.32 -1.94
CA LEU A 9 -2.78 -13.40 -1.61
C LEU A 9 -2.56 -14.05 -0.23
N SER A 10 -1.48 -14.78 -0.05
CA SER A 10 -1.07 -15.30 1.27
C SER A 10 -0.65 -14.17 2.23
N LEU A 11 -0.61 -14.45 3.54
CA LEU A 11 -0.15 -13.49 4.56
C LEU A 11 1.28 -13.00 4.28
N ASP A 12 2.16 -13.89 3.84
CA ASP A 12 3.56 -13.54 3.54
C ASP A 12 3.70 -12.71 2.25
N GLU A 13 2.87 -12.98 1.26
CA GLU A 13 2.79 -12.18 0.03
C GLU A 13 2.24 -10.78 0.31
N LEU A 14 1.23 -10.66 1.19
CA LEU A 14 0.69 -9.38 1.63
C LEU A 14 1.74 -8.55 2.37
N LYS A 15 2.53 -9.17 3.26
CA LYS A 15 3.63 -8.50 3.96
C LYS A 15 4.74 -8.05 3.01
N SER A 16 5.08 -8.88 2.02
CA SER A 16 6.07 -8.54 1.00
C SER A 16 5.62 -7.36 0.14
N LYS A 17 4.37 -7.38 -0.34
CA LYS A 17 3.77 -6.24 -1.06
C LYS A 17 3.68 -4.98 -0.22
N LEU A 18 3.34 -5.10 1.07
CA LEU A 18 3.30 -3.98 2.00
C LEU A 18 4.65 -3.26 2.07
N ALA A 19 5.75 -4.01 2.16
CA ALA A 19 7.09 -3.44 2.24
C ALA A 19 7.43 -2.62 0.98
N VAL A 20 7.19 -3.20 -0.20
CA VAL A 20 7.44 -2.54 -1.49
C VAL A 20 6.60 -1.26 -1.64
N GLU A 21 5.29 -1.32 -1.34
CA GLU A 21 4.42 -0.16 -1.48
C GLU A 21 4.70 0.94 -0.45
N LYS A 22 5.14 0.56 0.76
CA LYS A 22 5.54 1.53 1.78
C LYS A 22 6.82 2.27 1.38
N GLU A 23 7.77 1.56 0.76
CA GLU A 23 8.98 2.18 0.21
C GLU A 23 8.65 3.12 -0.95
N SER A 24 7.80 2.68 -1.88
CA SER A 24 7.28 3.49 -2.99
C SER A 24 6.59 4.76 -2.49
N TYR A 25 5.68 4.65 -1.51
CA TYR A 25 5.02 5.79 -0.88
C TYR A 25 6.00 6.78 -0.26
N SER A 26 7.04 6.26 0.42
CA SER A 26 8.06 7.09 1.08
C SER A 26 8.90 7.85 0.05
N LYS A 27 9.31 7.18 -1.04
CA LYS A 27 10.02 7.81 -2.17
C LYS A 27 9.17 8.88 -2.84
N LEU A 28 7.89 8.62 -3.10
CA LEU A 28 6.97 9.59 -3.70
C LEU A 28 6.74 10.80 -2.79
N LYS A 29 6.60 10.60 -1.48
CA LYS A 29 6.46 11.68 -0.51
C LYS A 29 7.71 12.55 -0.45
N PHE A 30 8.90 11.92 -0.43
CA PHE A 30 10.17 12.62 -0.45
C PHE A 30 10.37 13.40 -1.74
N ALA A 31 10.14 12.77 -2.90
CA ALA A 31 10.20 13.43 -4.20
C ALA A 31 9.25 14.64 -4.24
N HIS A 32 8.01 14.51 -3.72
CA HIS A 32 7.07 15.62 -3.67
C HIS A 32 7.52 16.80 -2.79
N SER A 33 8.22 16.51 -1.71
CA SER A 33 8.75 17.56 -0.82
C SER A 33 9.92 18.33 -1.44
N VAL A 34 10.67 17.70 -2.36
CA VAL A 34 11.81 18.33 -3.05
C VAL A 34 11.34 19.05 -4.32
N THR A 35 10.46 18.42 -5.09
CA THR A 35 9.88 18.98 -6.30
C THR A 35 8.37 18.73 -6.35
N PRO A 36 7.55 19.72 -6.78
CA PRO A 36 6.14 19.47 -7.03
C PRO A 36 5.97 18.34 -8.05
N ILE A 37 5.30 17.26 -7.65
CA ILE A 37 5.02 16.13 -8.54
C ILE A 37 3.85 16.51 -9.45
N GLU A 38 3.94 16.18 -10.73
CA GLU A 38 2.90 16.44 -11.74
C GLU A 38 1.52 15.90 -11.34
N ASN A 39 1.47 14.78 -10.63
CA ASN A 39 0.23 14.18 -10.17
C ASN A 39 0.25 13.78 -8.68
N PRO A 40 -0.18 14.67 -7.76
CA PRO A 40 -0.26 14.38 -6.34
C PRO A 40 -1.33 13.32 -5.99
N MET A 41 -2.26 12.98 -6.90
CA MET A 41 -3.24 11.91 -6.66
C MET A 41 -2.57 10.55 -6.52
N LYS A 42 -1.42 10.31 -7.15
CA LYS A 42 -0.66 9.06 -6.98
C LYS A 42 -0.24 8.82 -5.54
N ILE A 43 0.09 9.88 -4.78
CA ILE A 43 0.43 9.80 -3.35
C ILE A 43 -0.81 9.37 -2.54
N ARG A 44 -1.99 9.87 -2.90
CA ARG A 44 -3.25 9.49 -2.25
C ARG A 44 -3.63 8.05 -2.56
N GLU A 45 -3.42 7.59 -3.80
CA GLU A 45 -3.71 6.23 -4.23
C GLU A 45 -2.81 5.20 -3.54
N THR A 46 -1.50 5.44 -3.55
CA THR A 46 -0.51 4.59 -2.86
C THR A 46 -0.77 4.53 -1.36
N ARG A 47 -1.10 5.66 -0.72
CA ARG A 47 -1.52 5.68 0.70
C ARG A 47 -2.76 4.81 0.95
N LYS A 48 -3.78 4.91 0.09
CA LYS A 48 -5.00 4.08 0.21
C LYS A 48 -4.69 2.60 -0.01
N LEU A 49 -3.75 2.28 -0.91
CA LEU A 49 -3.35 0.91 -1.18
C LEU A 49 -2.65 0.28 0.03
N VAL A 50 -1.68 0.99 0.63
CA VAL A 50 -1.01 0.55 1.87
C VAL A 50 -2.03 0.29 2.97
N ALA A 51 -2.98 1.20 3.18
CA ALA A 51 -4.02 1.03 4.19
C ALA A 51 -4.88 -0.23 3.95
N ARG A 52 -5.27 -0.50 2.70
CA ARG A 52 -6.04 -1.71 2.35
C ARG A 52 -5.27 -2.99 2.63
N ILE A 53 -3.98 -3.04 2.28
CA ILE A 53 -3.12 -4.20 2.56
C ILE A 53 -3.02 -4.43 4.07
N GLN A 54 -2.85 -3.37 4.87
CA GLN A 54 -2.83 -3.48 6.34
C GLN A 54 -4.15 -3.99 6.91
N THR A 55 -5.29 -3.50 6.39
CA THR A 55 -6.61 -3.97 6.83
C THR A 55 -6.79 -5.46 6.53
N GLU A 56 -6.39 -5.93 5.35
CA GLU A 56 -6.51 -7.35 4.98
C GLU A 56 -5.57 -8.25 5.79
N ILE A 57 -4.33 -7.81 6.07
CA ILE A 57 -3.43 -8.52 6.99
C ILE A 57 -4.10 -8.66 8.36
N ARG A 58 -4.66 -7.56 8.89
CA ARG A 58 -5.31 -7.57 10.20
C ARG A 58 -6.56 -8.44 10.22
N ALA A 59 -7.35 -8.44 9.15
CA ALA A 59 -8.53 -9.28 9.01
C ALA A 59 -8.17 -10.78 9.03
N LYS A 60 -7.09 -11.17 8.34
CA LYS A 60 -6.57 -12.55 8.35
C LYS A 60 -5.97 -12.96 9.69
N GLU A 61 -5.37 -12.03 10.42
CA GLU A 61 -4.89 -12.27 11.79
C GLU A 61 -6.05 -12.48 12.77
N LEU A 62 -7.16 -11.75 12.62
CA LEU A 62 -8.34 -11.87 13.48
C LEU A 62 -9.20 -13.11 13.17
N SER A 63 -9.16 -13.63 11.95
CA SER A 63 -9.89 -14.84 11.56
C SER A 63 -9.18 -16.14 11.97
N LYS A 64 -8.05 -16.02 12.65
CA LYS A 64 -7.23 -17.13 13.14
C LYS A 64 -7.49 -17.33 14.63
#